data_AF-A0A7J9C3B3-F1
#
_entry.id   AF-A0A7J9C3B3-F1
#
_cell.length_a   1.000
_cell.length_b   1.000
_cell.length_c   1.000
_cell.angle_alpha   90.00
_cell.angle_beta   90.00
_cell.angle_gamma   90.00
#
_symmetry.space_group_name_H-M   'P 1'
#
loop_
_entity.id
_entity.type
_entity.pdbx_description
1 polymer ?
#
loop_
_entity_poly.entity_id
_entity_poly.type
_entity_poly.pdbx_seq_one_letter_code
_entity_poly.pdbx_strand_id
1 'polypeptide(L)'
;MAEYGRSFNAAGNRGYKLSINEFADQTNEFKAYRNGHGRPQRLKSRKQTSFRYENVTSLPASIDWRKRGAVTPIKDQAQCGVDQGCEDGEMEDEFEFRIRNHGIASEATYPYKGDDGTCNKSNEASHAATISGYEIVPANNEQALQKAVANQPVSVSIDAGGYAFQFYSRGIFTGECGTELDHGITAVGYGTSEDCIDYWLIKNSWGTG
;
A
#
# COMPACT_ATOMS: atom_id res chain seq x y z
N MET A 1 -2.04 -12.16 22.39
CA MET A 1 -2.51 -11.10 21.47
C MET A 1 -3.60 -10.22 22.07
N ALA A 2 -4.75 -10.77 22.49
CA ALA A 2 -5.82 -9.98 23.13
C ALA A 2 -5.38 -9.18 24.38
N GLU A 3 -4.46 -9.73 25.17
CA GLU A 3 -3.90 -9.04 26.34
C GLU A 3 -2.96 -7.88 25.97
N TYR A 4 -2.21 -8.02 24.87
CA TYR A 4 -1.34 -6.96 24.34
C TYR A 4 -2.16 -5.74 23.89
N GLY A 5 -3.26 -5.95 23.15
CA GLY A 5 -4.15 -4.85 22.75
C GLY A 5 -4.78 -4.15 23.97
N ARG A 6 -5.15 -4.91 25.01
CA ARG A 6 -5.70 -4.35 26.25
C ARG A 6 -4.66 -3.54 27.02
N SER A 7 -3.46 -4.06 27.23
CA SER A 7 -2.39 -3.35 27.94
C SER A 7 -1.94 -2.10 27.17
N PHE A 8 -1.83 -2.20 25.85
CA PHE A 8 -1.53 -1.09 24.96
C PHE A 8 -2.54 0.05 25.12
N ASN A 9 -3.84 -0.27 25.05
CA ASN A 9 -4.89 0.74 25.15
C ASN A 9 -5.02 1.33 26.57
N ALA A 10 -4.69 0.54 27.60
CA ALA A 10 -4.76 0.94 29.01
C ALA A 10 -3.62 1.86 29.45
N ALA A 11 -2.45 1.80 28.80
CA ALA A 11 -1.32 2.67 29.10
C ALA A 11 -1.63 4.16 28.94
N GLY A 12 -2.69 4.52 28.19
CA GLY A 12 -3.03 5.90 27.87
C GLY A 12 -1.96 6.57 27.01
N ASN A 13 -2.23 7.78 26.52
CA ASN A 13 -1.21 8.63 25.88
C ASN A 13 -0.68 8.22 24.49
N ARG A 14 -1.47 7.51 23.66
CA ARG A 14 -1.12 7.21 22.26
C ARG A 14 -2.19 7.72 21.30
N GLY A 15 -1.76 8.29 20.17
CA GLY A 15 -2.61 8.85 19.11
C GLY A 15 -3.40 7.81 18.30
N TYR A 16 -3.22 6.52 18.59
CA TYR A 16 -3.91 5.42 17.93
C TYR A 16 -4.36 4.34 18.93
N LYS A 17 -5.30 3.51 18.49
CA LYS A 17 -5.88 2.40 19.25
C LYS A 17 -5.72 1.10 18.50
N LEU A 18 -5.60 0.03 19.28
CA LEU A 18 -5.56 -1.34 18.78
C LEU A 18 -6.89 -2.04 19.04
N SER A 19 -7.31 -2.94 18.15
CA SER A 19 -8.46 -3.83 18.36
C SER A 19 -8.14 -5.26 17.97
N ILE A 20 -8.88 -6.21 18.57
CA ILE A 20 -8.91 -7.59 18.07
C ILE A 20 -9.57 -7.54 16.69
N ASN A 21 -8.91 -8.15 15.70
CA ASN A 21 -9.41 -8.31 14.33
C ASN A 21 -9.30 -9.79 13.92
N GLU A 22 -9.62 -10.07 12.66
CA GLU A 22 -9.58 -11.42 12.09
C GLU A 22 -8.18 -12.08 12.09
N PHE A 23 -7.12 -11.33 12.38
CA PHE A 23 -5.73 -11.82 12.44
C PHE A 23 -5.25 -12.10 13.87
N ALA A 24 -6.14 -12.09 14.86
CA ALA A 24 -5.76 -12.18 16.28
C ALA A 24 -5.15 -13.52 16.71
N ASP A 25 -5.34 -14.58 15.93
CA ASP A 25 -4.75 -15.89 16.10
C ASP A 25 -3.44 -16.08 15.30
N GLN A 26 -3.04 -15.09 14.50
CA GLN A 26 -1.85 -15.13 13.65
C GLN A 26 -0.68 -14.38 14.30
N THR A 27 0.54 -14.91 14.10
CA THR A 27 1.79 -14.29 14.56
C THR A 27 2.75 -14.13 13.38
N ASN A 28 3.67 -15.07 13.17
CA ASN A 28 4.58 -15.10 12.04
C ASN A 28 3.83 -15.38 10.73
N GLU A 29 2.71 -16.10 10.81
CA GLU A 29 1.82 -16.40 9.68
C GLU A 29 1.27 -15.12 9.06
N PHE A 30 0.98 -14.12 9.89
CA PHE A 30 0.49 -12.83 9.42
C PHE A 30 1.51 -12.20 8.46
N LYS A 31 2.77 -12.10 8.89
CA LYS A 31 3.84 -11.56 8.05
C LYS A 31 4.05 -12.39 6.79
N ALA A 32 4.04 -13.72 6.91
CA ALA A 32 4.30 -14.60 5.79
C ALA A 32 3.21 -14.52 4.69
N TYR A 33 1.94 -14.41 5.07
CA TYR A 33 0.82 -14.48 4.11
C TYR A 33 0.15 -13.14 3.80
N ARG A 34 0.30 -12.14 4.67
CA ARG A 34 -0.32 -10.81 4.52
C ARG A 34 0.67 -9.72 4.15
N ASN A 35 1.95 -9.93 4.42
CA ASN A 35 3.02 -9.08 3.90
C ASN A 35 3.69 -9.84 2.74
N GLY A 36 4.22 -9.11 1.76
CA GLY A 36 5.09 -9.70 0.76
C GLY A 36 6.33 -10.29 1.42
N HIS A 37 6.95 -11.29 0.79
CA HIS A 37 8.25 -11.78 1.23
C HIS A 37 9.32 -10.76 0.83
N GLY A 38 9.47 -9.70 1.63
CA GLY A 38 10.38 -8.59 1.41
C GLY A 38 11.73 -9.07 0.91
N ARG A 39 11.91 -9.08 -0.42
CA ARG A 39 13.21 -9.35 -1.00
C ARG A 39 14.07 -8.17 -0.59
N PRO A 40 15.31 -8.36 -0.10
CA PRO A 40 16.20 -7.24 0.09
C PRO A 40 16.20 -6.50 -1.24
N GLN A 41 15.70 -5.25 -1.25
CA GLN A 41 15.58 -4.46 -2.47
C GLN A 41 16.90 -4.63 -3.19
N ARG A 42 16.88 -5.42 -4.27
CA ARG A 42 18.05 -5.48 -5.12
C ARG A 42 17.98 -4.10 -5.73
N LEU A 43 18.76 -3.17 -5.16
CA LEU A 43 19.10 -1.89 -5.73
C LEU A 43 19.85 -2.18 -7.03
N LYS A 44 19.22 -2.87 -7.99
CA LYS A 44 19.42 -2.59 -9.41
C LYS A 44 19.33 -1.09 -9.45
N SER A 45 20.40 -0.43 -9.88
CA SER A 45 20.49 1.03 -9.96
C SER A 45 19.13 1.59 -10.33
N ARG A 46 18.39 2.11 -9.34
CA ARG A 46 16.97 2.42 -9.51
C ARG A 46 16.96 3.44 -10.63
N LYS A 47 16.37 3.10 -11.77
CA LYS A 47 16.50 3.92 -12.98
C LYS A 47 15.87 5.25 -12.63
N GLN A 48 16.70 6.27 -12.42
CA GLN A 48 16.22 7.58 -11.98
C GLN A 48 15.36 8.11 -13.13
N THR A 49 14.05 8.16 -12.90
CA THR A 49 13.12 8.80 -13.83
C THR A 49 13.13 10.30 -13.56
N SER A 50 12.63 11.08 -14.51
CA SER A 50 12.17 12.43 -14.17
C SER A 50 11.11 12.35 -13.09
N PHE A 51 11.05 13.37 -12.23
CA PHE A 51 9.96 13.56 -11.28
C PHE A 51 9.17 14.80 -11.69
N ARG A 52 8.02 14.59 -12.32
CA ARG A 52 7.24 15.66 -12.95
C ARG A 52 6.69 16.70 -11.98
N TYR A 53 6.55 16.33 -10.71
CA TYR A 53 6.01 17.21 -9.68
C TYR A 53 7.10 18.00 -8.94
N GLU A 54 8.38 17.93 -9.35
CA GLU A 54 9.50 18.62 -8.68
C GLU A 54 9.21 20.10 -8.43
N ASN A 55 8.71 20.79 -9.45
CA ASN A 55 8.47 22.24 -9.44
C ASN A 55 7.08 22.65 -8.90
N VAL A 56 6.29 21.73 -8.35
CA VAL A 56 5.02 22.08 -7.69
C VAL A 56 5.31 22.83 -6.39
N THR A 57 4.83 24.06 -6.28
CA THR A 57 5.09 24.96 -5.14
C THR A 57 3.88 25.18 -4.24
N SER A 58 2.67 25.05 -4.78
CA SER A 58 1.43 25.22 -4.02
C SER A 58 0.70 23.89 -3.90
N LEU A 59 0.56 23.41 -2.67
CA LEU A 59 -0.14 22.17 -2.33
C LEU A 59 -1.34 22.49 -1.45
N PRO A 60 -2.46 21.75 -1.58
CA PRO A 60 -3.53 21.85 -0.61
C PRO A 60 -3.04 21.34 0.75
N ALA A 61 -3.54 21.94 1.84
CA ALA A 61 -3.21 21.51 3.21
C ALA A 61 -3.67 20.08 3.51
N SER A 62 -4.72 19.62 2.84
CA SER A 62 -5.15 18.22 2.89
C SER A 62 -5.72 17.78 1.54
N ILE A 63 -5.59 16.49 1.26
CA ILE A 63 -6.21 15.86 0.10
C ILE A 63 -6.76 14.49 0.49
N ASP A 64 -7.92 14.16 -0.06
CA ASP A 64 -8.56 12.86 0.13
C ASP A 64 -9.17 12.41 -1.20
N TRP A 65 -8.49 11.49 -1.89
CA TRP A 65 -8.93 10.99 -3.20
C TRP A 65 -10.22 10.17 -3.11
N ARG A 66 -10.61 9.68 -1.93
CA ARG A 66 -11.89 8.99 -1.72
C ARG A 66 -13.05 9.95 -1.95
N LYS A 67 -12.93 11.19 -1.44
CA LYS A 67 -13.92 12.27 -1.65
C LYS A 67 -14.02 12.73 -3.11
N ARG A 68 -13.05 12.36 -3.94
CA ARG A 68 -12.99 12.67 -5.37
C ARG A 68 -13.42 11.49 -6.25
N GLY A 69 -13.88 10.38 -5.66
CA GLY A 69 -14.29 9.19 -6.41
C GLY A 69 -13.14 8.46 -7.12
N ALA A 70 -11.88 8.75 -6.76
CA ALA A 70 -10.69 8.18 -7.39
C ALA A 70 -10.11 6.98 -6.62
N VAL A 71 -10.84 6.49 -5.62
CA VAL A 71 -10.43 5.35 -4.79
C VAL A 71 -11.56 4.32 -4.77
N THR A 72 -11.27 3.11 -5.24
CA THR A 72 -12.20 1.98 -5.21
C THR A 72 -12.37 1.42 -3.80
N PRO A 73 -13.41 0.60 -3.52
CA PRO A 73 -13.54 -0.10 -2.25
C PRO A 73 -12.27 -0.87 -1.85
N ILE A 74 -12.10 -1.07 -0.54
CA ILE A 74 -11.01 -1.90 0.01
C ILE A 74 -11.24 -3.36 -0.43
N LYS A 75 -10.15 -4.02 -0.83
CA LYS A 75 -10.13 -5.44 -1.20
C LYS A 75 -9.33 -6.23 -0.17
N ASP A 76 -9.47 -7.54 -0.19
CA ASP A 76 -8.65 -8.48 0.59
C ASP A 76 -7.77 -9.27 -0.38
N GLN A 77 -6.45 -9.25 -0.16
CA GLN A 77 -5.46 -10.00 -0.91
C GLN A 77 -5.50 -11.51 -0.62
N ALA A 78 -6.30 -11.95 0.35
CA ALA A 78 -6.36 -13.32 0.83
C ALA A 78 -4.98 -13.85 1.30
N GLN A 79 -4.88 -15.15 1.53
CA GLN A 79 -3.59 -15.83 1.67
C GLN A 79 -3.17 -16.22 0.26
N CYS A 80 -2.31 -15.41 -0.37
CA CYS A 80 -1.71 -15.74 -1.65
C CYS A 80 -0.79 -16.97 -1.47
N GLY A 81 -0.77 -17.87 -2.46
CA GLY A 81 0.09 -19.07 -2.45
C GLY A 81 1.59 -18.77 -2.42
N VAL A 82 2.43 -19.80 -2.59
CA VAL A 82 3.91 -19.67 -2.54
C VAL A 82 4.57 -19.82 -3.92
N ASP A 83 3.82 -19.63 -5.01
CA ASP A 83 4.32 -19.76 -6.37
C ASP A 83 4.46 -18.39 -7.08
N GLN A 84 4.89 -18.38 -8.34
CA GLN A 84 5.27 -17.16 -9.06
C GLN A 84 4.09 -16.18 -9.26
N GLY A 85 4.20 -15.01 -8.63
CA GLY A 85 3.19 -13.95 -8.59
C GLY A 85 2.84 -13.60 -7.14
N CYS A 86 2.64 -14.63 -6.31
CA CYS A 86 2.47 -14.51 -4.86
C CYS A 86 3.80 -14.44 -4.07
N GLU A 87 4.93 -14.80 -4.69
CA GLU A 87 6.31 -14.69 -4.14
C GLU A 87 6.87 -13.25 -4.00
N ASP A 88 6.01 -12.24 -3.91
CA ASP A 88 6.34 -10.81 -3.92
C ASP A 88 6.67 -10.24 -5.31
N GLY A 89 6.64 -8.91 -5.42
CA GLY A 89 6.91 -8.18 -6.67
C GLY A 89 7.06 -6.67 -6.44
N GLU A 90 7.82 -6.02 -7.33
CA GLU A 90 8.00 -4.57 -7.29
C GLU A 90 6.90 -3.87 -8.10
N MET A 91 6.42 -2.73 -7.61
CA MET A 91 5.34 -1.98 -8.25
C MET A 91 5.74 -1.46 -9.64
N GLU A 92 7.01 -1.10 -9.82
CA GLU A 92 7.57 -0.69 -11.12
C GLU A 92 7.55 -1.79 -12.18
N ASP A 93 7.80 -3.05 -11.81
CA ASP A 93 7.82 -4.17 -12.75
C ASP A 93 6.42 -4.40 -13.33
N GLU A 94 5.39 -4.21 -12.50
CA GLU A 94 3.99 -4.25 -12.92
C GLU A 94 3.65 -3.11 -13.89
N PHE A 95 4.06 -1.86 -13.59
CA PHE A 95 3.85 -0.75 -14.54
C PHE A 95 4.58 -0.98 -15.87
N GLU A 96 5.80 -1.51 -15.85
CA GLU A 96 6.53 -1.90 -17.07
C GLU A 96 5.82 -3.01 -17.84
N PHE A 97 5.28 -4.00 -17.13
CA PHE A 97 4.48 -5.04 -17.74
C PHE A 97 3.24 -4.45 -18.43
N ARG A 98 2.49 -3.55 -17.78
CA ARG A 98 1.30 -2.92 -18.36
C ARG A 98 1.60 -2.07 -19.58
N ILE A 99 2.74 -1.37 -19.62
CA ILE A 99 3.19 -0.63 -20.80
C ILE A 99 3.47 -1.59 -21.96
N ARG A 100 4.21 -2.69 -21.71
CA ARG A 100 4.54 -3.69 -22.74
C ARG A 100 3.34 -4.50 -23.22
N ASN A 101 2.39 -4.76 -22.32
CA ASN A 101 1.17 -5.50 -22.59
C ASN A 101 0.06 -4.60 -23.18
N HIS A 102 0.30 -3.29 -23.29
CA HIS A 102 -0.64 -2.30 -23.83
C HIS A 102 -1.95 -2.17 -23.06
N GLY A 103 -2.01 -2.63 -21.81
CA GLY A 103 -3.15 -2.42 -20.94
C GLY A 103 -3.30 -3.43 -19.80
N ILE A 104 -4.35 -3.20 -19.02
CA ILE A 104 -4.80 -4.04 -17.91
C ILE A 104 -6.29 -4.35 -18.06
N ALA A 105 -6.69 -5.58 -17.77
CA ALA A 105 -8.08 -5.98 -17.76
C ALA A 105 -8.84 -5.41 -16.54
N SER A 106 -10.17 -5.35 -16.63
CA SER A 106 -10.99 -5.02 -15.46
C SER A 106 -11.10 -6.22 -14.51
N GLU A 107 -11.36 -5.95 -13.23
CA GLU A 107 -11.66 -7.01 -12.24
C GLU A 107 -12.82 -7.91 -12.69
N ALA A 108 -13.85 -7.34 -13.32
CA ALA A 108 -14.99 -8.13 -13.81
C ALA A 108 -14.58 -9.10 -14.94
N THR A 109 -13.58 -8.71 -15.74
CA THR A 109 -13.08 -9.52 -16.86
C THR A 109 -12.05 -10.55 -16.41
N TYR A 110 -11.20 -10.19 -15.45
CA TYR A 110 -10.19 -11.08 -14.87
C TYR A 110 -10.28 -11.04 -13.33
N PRO A 111 -11.21 -11.81 -12.74
CA PRO A 111 -11.41 -11.79 -11.29
C PRO A 111 -10.21 -12.33 -10.52
N TYR A 112 -9.92 -11.70 -9.39
CA TYR A 112 -8.89 -12.14 -8.47
C TYR A 112 -9.26 -13.48 -7.82
N LYS A 113 -8.29 -14.38 -7.72
CA LYS A 113 -8.49 -15.74 -7.18
C LYS A 113 -7.73 -16.02 -5.89
N GLY A 114 -6.80 -15.14 -5.50
CA GLY A 114 -5.95 -15.37 -4.32
C GLY A 114 -4.95 -16.50 -4.50
N ASP A 115 -4.69 -16.94 -5.73
CA ASP A 115 -3.74 -18.01 -6.02
C ASP A 115 -3.20 -17.83 -7.45
N ASP A 116 -2.00 -18.34 -7.66
CA ASP A 116 -1.37 -18.31 -8.97
C ASP A 116 -2.06 -19.26 -9.94
N GLY A 117 -2.01 -18.90 -11.21
CA GLY A 117 -2.68 -19.67 -12.23
C GLY A 117 -2.10 -19.42 -13.60
N THR A 118 -2.53 -20.24 -14.56
CA THR A 118 -2.15 -20.02 -15.96
C THR A 118 -2.79 -18.73 -16.48
N CYS A 119 -1.98 -17.86 -17.07
CA CYS A 119 -2.44 -16.62 -17.70
C CYS A 119 -3.51 -16.91 -18.77
N ASN A 120 -4.71 -16.39 -18.55
CA ASN A 120 -5.77 -16.39 -19.57
C ASN A 120 -5.57 -15.20 -20.51
N LYS A 121 -4.89 -15.45 -21.64
CA LYS A 121 -4.56 -14.42 -22.64
C LYS A 121 -5.79 -13.70 -23.21
N SER A 122 -6.94 -14.36 -23.29
CA SER A 122 -8.16 -13.74 -23.80
C SER A 122 -8.69 -12.68 -22.85
N ASN A 123 -8.73 -13.00 -21.55
CA ASN A 123 -9.17 -12.04 -20.54
C ASN A 123 -8.13 -10.92 -20.39
N GLU A 124 -6.84 -11.27 -20.41
CA GLU A 124 -5.73 -10.34 -20.29
C GLU A 124 -5.69 -9.29 -21.42
N ALA A 125 -6.02 -9.70 -22.65
CA ALA A 125 -6.10 -8.81 -23.81
C ALA A 125 -7.34 -7.87 -23.81
N SER A 126 -8.28 -8.07 -22.89
CA SER A 126 -9.49 -7.24 -22.78
C SER A 126 -9.20 -6.00 -21.93
N HIS A 127 -8.41 -5.08 -22.48
CA HIS A 127 -7.91 -3.92 -21.75
C HIS A 127 -9.03 -2.94 -21.39
N ALA A 128 -9.13 -2.62 -20.10
CA ALA A 128 -10.02 -1.60 -19.53
C ALA A 128 -9.31 -0.26 -19.31
N ALA A 129 -7.99 -0.28 -19.17
CA ALA A 129 -7.16 0.92 -19.01
C ALA A 129 -5.75 0.68 -19.56
N THR A 130 -5.07 1.76 -19.90
CA THR A 130 -3.68 1.77 -20.37
C THR A 130 -2.89 2.88 -19.68
N ILE A 131 -1.57 2.73 -19.62
CA ILE A 131 -0.65 3.76 -19.14
C ILE A 131 0.46 3.96 -20.18
N SER A 132 0.98 5.18 -20.27
CA SER A 132 2.07 5.51 -21.20
C SER A 132 3.45 5.52 -20.52
N GLY A 133 3.50 5.45 -19.19
CA GLY A 133 4.72 5.57 -18.41
C GLY A 133 4.46 5.52 -16.91
N TYR A 134 5.54 5.46 -16.15
CA TYR A 134 5.57 5.61 -14.69
C TYR A 134 6.78 6.46 -14.30
N GLU A 135 6.74 7.01 -13.09
CA GLU A 135 7.84 7.78 -12.50
C GLU A 135 8.07 7.29 -11.08
N ILE A 136 9.32 7.33 -10.63
CA ILE A 136 9.71 7.01 -9.27
C ILE A 136 9.81 8.31 -8.48
N VAL A 137 9.03 8.40 -7.40
CA VAL A 137 9.16 9.49 -6.43
C VAL A 137 10.56 9.43 -5.81
N PRO A 138 11.28 10.56 -5.66
CA PRO A 138 12.55 10.61 -4.95
C PRO A 138 12.48 9.90 -3.59
N ALA A 139 13.34 8.89 -3.41
CA ALA A 139 13.34 8.08 -2.20
C ALA A 139 13.68 8.94 -0.95
N ASN A 140 13.08 8.59 0.18
CA ASN A 140 13.31 9.26 1.48
C ASN A 140 13.00 10.77 1.45
N ASN A 141 12.02 11.19 0.65
CA ASN A 141 11.62 12.59 0.51
C ASN A 141 10.09 12.73 0.64
N GLU A 142 9.60 12.95 1.86
CA GLU A 142 8.17 13.09 2.12
C GLU A 142 7.54 14.30 1.41
N GLN A 143 8.30 15.37 1.18
CA GLN A 143 7.79 16.52 0.42
C GLN A 143 7.55 16.15 -1.06
N ALA A 144 8.46 15.38 -1.66
CA ALA A 144 8.25 14.87 -3.02
C ALA A 144 7.07 13.91 -3.07
N LEU A 145 6.92 13.02 -2.08
CA LEU A 145 5.75 12.17 -1.97
C LEU A 145 4.47 12.98 -1.82
N GLN A 146 4.47 14.05 -1.02
CA GLN A 146 3.30 14.91 -0.82
C GLN A 146 2.90 15.62 -2.10
N LYS A 147 3.88 16.13 -2.87
CA LYS A 147 3.65 16.70 -4.20
C LYS A 147 3.03 15.68 -5.15
N ALA A 148 3.48 14.43 -5.12
CA ALA A 148 2.92 13.36 -5.94
C ALA A 148 1.47 13.01 -5.51
N VAL A 149 1.25 12.78 -4.22
CA VAL A 149 -0.07 12.43 -3.65
C VAL A 149 -1.09 13.55 -3.84
N ALA A 150 -0.66 14.82 -3.86
CA ALA A 150 -1.54 15.94 -4.17
C ALA A 150 -2.10 15.90 -5.61
N ASN A 151 -1.46 15.16 -6.52
CA ASN A 151 -1.82 15.09 -7.93
C ASN A 151 -2.46 13.74 -8.33
N GLN A 152 -2.13 12.64 -7.63
CA GLN A 152 -2.71 11.32 -7.86
C GLN A 152 -2.44 10.38 -6.67
N PRO A 153 -3.21 9.30 -6.47
CA PRO A 153 -2.80 8.22 -5.57
C PRO A 153 -1.44 7.64 -5.96
N VAL A 154 -0.61 7.30 -4.97
CA VAL A 154 0.77 6.83 -5.17
C VAL A 154 0.95 5.48 -4.49
N SER A 155 1.51 4.51 -5.21
CA SER A 155 1.90 3.22 -4.62
C SER A 155 3.18 3.39 -3.80
N VAL A 156 3.20 2.89 -2.57
CA VAL A 156 4.32 3.02 -1.62
C VAL A 156 4.54 1.70 -0.89
N SER A 157 5.75 1.50 -0.35
CA SER A 157 6.08 0.33 0.48
C SER A 157 6.31 0.75 1.93
N ILE A 158 5.88 -0.07 2.89
CA ILE A 158 6.06 0.14 4.33
C ILE A 158 6.63 -1.12 5.00
N ASP A 159 7.16 -0.96 6.21
CA ASP A 159 7.30 -2.06 7.16
C ASP A 159 5.97 -2.26 7.89
N ALA A 160 5.30 -3.35 7.59
CA ALA A 160 4.02 -3.74 8.17
C ALA A 160 4.16 -4.94 9.14
N GLY A 161 5.38 -5.31 9.53
CA GLY A 161 5.65 -6.46 10.39
C GLY A 161 5.39 -6.22 11.89
N GLY A 162 5.08 -4.99 12.30
CA GLY A 162 4.85 -4.67 13.70
C GLY A 162 3.50 -5.18 14.24
N TYR A 163 3.47 -5.78 15.43
CA TYR A 163 2.21 -6.17 16.10
C TYR A 163 1.25 -5.00 16.31
N ALA A 164 1.77 -3.80 16.56
CA ALA A 164 0.95 -2.60 16.67
C ALA A 164 0.25 -2.26 15.34
N PHE A 165 0.89 -2.54 14.20
CA PHE A 165 0.30 -2.31 12.88
C PHE A 165 -0.71 -3.40 12.53
N GLN A 166 -0.40 -4.67 12.82
CA GLN A 166 -1.32 -5.82 12.66
C GLN A 166 -2.67 -5.57 13.35
N PHE A 167 -2.69 -4.95 14.54
CA PHE A 167 -3.91 -4.69 15.30
C PHE A 167 -4.40 -3.24 15.23
N TYR A 168 -3.84 -2.42 14.34
CA TYR A 168 -4.27 -1.02 14.22
C TYR A 168 -5.77 -0.94 13.92
N SER A 169 -6.47 -0.07 14.64
CA SER A 169 -7.92 0.11 14.52
C SER A 169 -8.29 1.51 14.07
N ARG A 170 -7.74 2.53 14.73
CA ARG A 170 -8.07 3.94 14.47
C ARG A 170 -7.05 4.90 15.06
N GLY A 171 -7.08 6.15 14.61
CA GLY A 171 -6.22 7.24 15.04
C GLY A 171 -5.05 7.47 14.09
N ILE A 172 -4.05 8.23 14.51
CA ILE A 172 -2.83 8.42 13.72
C ILE A 172 -1.79 7.44 14.25
N PHE A 173 -1.40 6.49 13.41
CA PHE A 173 -0.39 5.50 13.78
C PHE A 173 0.97 6.17 13.91
N THR A 174 1.51 6.17 15.13
CA THR A 174 2.84 6.68 15.47
C THR A 174 3.65 5.62 16.22
N GLY A 175 3.37 4.34 15.94
CA GLY A 175 4.08 3.21 16.52
C GLY A 175 5.50 3.09 15.96
N GLU A 176 6.32 2.29 16.64
CA GLU A 176 7.63 1.92 16.11
C GLU A 176 7.47 1.10 14.82
N CYS A 177 8.29 1.42 13.82
CA CYS A 177 8.43 0.70 12.57
C CYS A 177 9.92 0.67 12.19
N GLY A 178 10.34 -0.36 11.46
CA GLY A 178 11.66 -0.45 10.86
C GLY A 178 11.69 0.14 9.44
N THR A 179 12.77 -0.15 8.74
CA THR A 179 12.95 0.20 7.32
C THR A 179 13.06 -1.04 6.44
N GLU A 180 12.73 -2.21 6.97
CA GLU A 180 12.59 -3.47 6.23
C GLU A 180 11.21 -3.48 5.58
N LEU A 181 11.12 -2.88 4.39
CA LEU A 181 9.86 -2.73 3.67
C LEU A 181 9.39 -4.09 3.17
N ASP A 182 8.19 -4.50 3.58
CA ASP A 182 7.62 -5.82 3.32
C ASP A 182 6.17 -5.77 2.79
N HIS A 183 5.58 -4.57 2.66
CA HIS A 183 4.18 -4.46 2.25
C HIS A 183 3.91 -3.28 1.32
N GLY A 184 3.23 -3.56 0.20
CA GLY A 184 2.82 -2.58 -0.80
C GLY A 184 1.41 -2.04 -0.50
N ILE A 185 1.28 -0.72 -0.43
CA ILE A 185 0.03 -0.01 -0.13
C ILE A 185 -0.15 1.17 -1.08
N THR A 186 -1.30 1.84 -1.00
CA THR A 186 -1.56 3.07 -1.77
C THR A 186 -1.75 4.27 -0.84
N ALA A 187 -0.93 5.31 -0.99
CA ALA A 187 -1.18 6.63 -0.43
C ALA A 187 -2.29 7.32 -1.24
N VAL A 188 -3.43 7.52 -0.59
CA VAL A 188 -4.65 8.10 -1.19
C VAL A 188 -4.99 9.49 -0.65
N GLY A 189 -4.09 10.05 0.16
CA GLY A 189 -4.24 11.41 0.67
C GLY A 189 -3.31 11.71 1.82
N TYR A 190 -3.45 12.91 2.36
CA TYR A 190 -2.73 13.40 3.53
C TYR A 190 -3.52 14.53 4.18
N GLY A 191 -3.16 14.88 5.42
CA GLY A 191 -3.68 16.05 6.10
C GLY A 191 -3.00 16.28 7.44
N THR A 192 -3.52 17.25 8.18
CA THR A 192 -3.08 17.60 9.53
C THR A 192 -4.30 17.50 10.46
N SER A 193 -4.12 16.88 11.62
CA SER A 193 -5.16 16.77 12.64
C SER A 193 -5.35 18.06 13.43
N GLU A 194 -6.41 18.13 14.25
CA GLU A 194 -6.67 19.27 15.15
C GLU A 194 -5.52 19.46 16.17
N ASP A 195 -4.85 18.39 16.56
CA ASP A 195 -3.68 18.41 17.45
C ASP A 195 -2.36 18.70 16.70
N CYS A 196 -2.43 19.23 15.47
CA CYS A 196 -1.29 19.58 14.63
C CYS A 196 -0.38 18.39 14.27
N ILE A 197 -0.93 17.17 14.23
CA ILE A 197 -0.19 15.98 13.79
C ILE A 197 -0.49 15.72 12.33
N ASP A 198 0.54 15.75 11.50
CA ASP A 198 0.47 15.39 10.08
C ASP A 198 0.30 13.87 9.91
N TYR A 199 -0.47 13.47 8.90
CA TYR A 199 -0.76 12.07 8.62
C TYR A 199 -0.94 11.79 7.13
N TRP A 200 -0.67 10.53 6.76
CA TRP A 200 -1.00 9.96 5.48
C TRP A 200 -2.33 9.20 5.54
N LEU A 201 -3.15 9.32 4.50
CA LEU A 201 -4.29 8.44 4.28
C LEU A 201 -3.84 7.28 3.39
N ILE A 202 -3.85 6.09 3.95
CA ILE A 202 -3.38 4.87 3.28
C ILE A 202 -4.57 3.95 3.00
N LYS A 203 -4.59 3.37 1.79
CA LYS A 203 -5.43 2.23 1.43
C LYS A 203 -4.61 0.95 1.52
N ASN A 204 -5.08 0.03 2.36
CA ASN A 204 -4.51 -1.30 2.56
C ASN A 204 -5.31 -2.37 1.77
N SER A 205 -4.82 -3.60 1.78
CA SER A 205 -5.32 -4.77 1.04
C SER A 205 -5.69 -5.96 1.95
N TRP A 206 -5.98 -5.71 3.23
CA TRP A 206 -6.33 -6.75 4.22
C TRP A 206 -7.82 -6.79 4.56
N GLY A 207 -8.70 -6.38 3.63
CA GLY A 207 -10.14 -6.36 3.88
C GLY A 207 -10.58 -5.24 4.84
N THR A 208 -11.82 -5.32 5.30
CA THR A 208 -12.47 -4.29 6.15
C THR A 208 -12.77 -4.78 7.57
N GLY A 209 -12.04 -5.80 8.04
CA GLY A 209 -12.27 -6.49 9.31
C GLY A 209 -12.40 -5.60 10.54
#